data_AF-A0A0P9ALC4-F1
#
_entry.id   AF-A0A0P9ALC4-F1
#
_cell.length_a   1.000
_cell.length_b   1.000
_cell.length_c   1.000
_cell.angle_alpha   90.00
_cell.angle_beta   90.00
_cell.angle_gamma   90.00
#
_symmetry.space_group_name_H-M   'P 1'
#
loop_
_entity.id
_entity.type
_entity.pdbx_description
1 polymer ?
#
loop_
_entity_poly.entity_id
_entity_poly.type
_entity_poly.pdbx_seq_one_letter_code
_entity_poly.pdbx_strand_id
1 'polypeptide(L)'
;MCICGIFAKDLQECENLGNASYLCREIESFEQLSRYVGKNWRSVKIVNEQTGLDNEFEAKLPALSGLIRLDLSKSGGVTFNGNGLQDFTELQELNLTSCQLEELQEQHFPIGSKIVNLDVSFNDIQLITGQKMSRLASLVYGNFSNNLIAEIEPNSFRDMKNLRFLDFTTNEQENITLGENANLQYLSISNNNVRDFHWCRLRGLPKLEELHLHSNWLENLDIGIFYHLPKLQVLNVSNNNLYEINRPLFMGPKDPMPLELLDYSSNNVKVLEDSVFCRLGNLKTLNLWLNLINKIHPRAFVGLTSLQSLQLQGNKISILPDDVFANLTSLERIDLSRNNIKKLGARVFGDTLLRHFTMLDLSNNNIMDLHPLALSSLPFLMELRLKRNRLVSLDIRLFAPMRRLQFLTLGENRLEEIEDDVIDTLDRLTHLEINNNRLTYLPDLKNSSYLPKLQHISVEGNPWQCLCLDEITAWLDRRQVAYARPSSAYFSGRKPLCIVTPLENCIRVLEEVRSHAIVESYEKI
;
A
#
# COMPACT_ATOMS: atom_id res chain seq x y z
N MET A 1 54.49 -25.24 48.27
CA MET A 1 54.63 -23.88 47.71
C MET A 1 53.98 -23.86 46.34
N CYS A 2 52.95 -23.01 46.23
CA CYS A 2 52.42 -22.29 45.06
C CYS A 2 52.08 -23.06 43.76
N ILE A 3 50.80 -23.20 43.37
CA ILE A 3 49.84 -22.18 42.83
C ILE A 3 50.32 -21.76 41.42
N CYS A 4 49.57 -21.93 40.31
CA CYS A 4 48.23 -21.41 40.04
C CYS A 4 47.63 -22.04 38.77
N GLY A 5 46.34 -22.37 38.80
CA GLY A 5 45.49 -22.52 37.63
C GLY A 5 44.47 -21.39 37.56
N ILE A 6 43.79 -21.32 36.40
CA ILE A 6 42.49 -20.69 36.16
C ILE A 6 42.48 -19.16 36.17
N PHE A 7 42.32 -18.56 34.98
CA PHE A 7 41.46 -17.39 34.73
C PHE A 7 41.17 -17.29 33.23
N ALA A 8 40.06 -17.87 32.78
CA ALA A 8 39.34 -17.41 31.59
C ALA A 8 37.97 -16.94 32.07
N LYS A 9 37.75 -15.62 31.99
CA LYS A 9 36.57 -14.91 32.47
C LYS A 9 35.33 -15.23 31.63
N ASP A 10 34.32 -15.78 32.30
CA ASP A 10 32.92 -15.31 32.33
C ASP A 10 32.43 -14.50 31.11
N LEU A 11 31.90 -15.17 30.09
CA LEU A 11 30.77 -14.63 29.34
C LEU A 11 29.51 -15.05 30.10
N GLN A 12 28.79 -14.08 30.65
CA GLN A 12 27.50 -14.35 31.27
C GLN A 12 26.56 -14.85 30.17
N GLU A 13 26.31 -16.17 30.13
CA GLU A 13 25.49 -16.82 29.09
C GLU A 13 24.08 -16.24 29.00
N CYS A 14 23.59 -15.57 30.05
CA CYS A 14 22.31 -14.85 30.02
C CYS A 14 22.39 -13.43 30.64
N GLU A 15 21.99 -12.44 29.85
CA GLU A 15 21.90 -11.02 30.19
C GLU A 15 20.46 -10.62 30.56
N ASN A 16 20.30 -9.80 31.62
CA ASN A 16 19.00 -9.28 32.04
C ASN A 16 18.63 -8.02 31.23
N LEU A 17 17.50 -8.06 30.52
CA LEU A 17 17.00 -6.94 29.72
C LEU A 17 15.97 -6.07 30.47
N GLY A 18 15.69 -6.37 31.73
CA GLY A 18 14.65 -5.73 32.53
C GLY A 18 13.28 -6.40 32.38
N ASN A 19 12.33 -6.05 33.24
CA ASN A 19 10.95 -6.59 33.22
C ASN A 19 10.87 -8.13 33.19
N ALA A 20 11.79 -8.81 33.89
CA ALA A 20 11.89 -10.27 33.91
C ALA A 20 12.15 -10.92 32.52
N SER A 21 12.68 -10.15 31.57
CA SER A 21 13.13 -10.61 30.25
C SER A 21 14.65 -10.78 30.23
N TYR A 22 15.11 -11.84 29.58
CA TYR A 22 16.52 -12.21 29.51
C TYR A 22 16.92 -12.60 28.09
N LEU A 23 18.15 -12.26 27.72
CA LEU A 23 18.79 -12.68 26.48
C LEU A 23 19.88 -13.70 26.82
N CYS A 24 19.72 -14.92 26.35
CA CYS A 24 20.72 -15.96 26.51
C CYS A 24 21.46 -16.23 25.19
N ARG A 25 22.76 -16.52 25.27
CA ARG A 25 23.63 -16.73 24.12
C ARG A 25 24.34 -18.06 24.22
N GLU A 26 24.50 -18.72 23.07
CA GLU A 26 25.17 -20.03 22.95
C GLU A 26 24.59 -21.07 23.94
N ILE A 27 23.25 -21.13 24.02
CA ILE A 27 22.55 -22.15 24.79
C ILE A 27 22.31 -23.34 23.86
N GLU A 28 22.91 -24.48 24.16
CA GLU A 28 22.85 -25.68 23.34
C GLU A 28 21.68 -26.59 23.71
N SER A 29 21.12 -26.46 24.92
CA SER A 29 19.97 -27.26 25.36
C SER A 29 19.07 -26.57 26.39
N PHE A 30 17.83 -27.04 26.51
CA PHE A 30 16.93 -26.57 27.58
C PHE A 30 17.40 -26.98 28.98
N GLU A 31 18.17 -28.05 29.12
CA GLU A 31 18.81 -28.40 30.39
C GLU A 31 19.82 -27.31 30.80
N GLN A 32 20.67 -26.86 29.88
CA GLN A 32 21.59 -25.75 30.12
C GLN A 32 20.82 -24.49 30.51
N LEU A 33 19.77 -24.15 29.75
CA LEU A 33 18.90 -23.01 30.07
C LEU A 33 18.34 -23.09 31.49
N SER A 34 17.86 -24.27 31.90
CA SER A 34 17.22 -24.49 33.21
C SER A 34 18.13 -24.17 34.40
N ARG A 35 19.46 -24.23 34.21
CA ARG A 35 20.46 -23.89 35.25
C ARG A 35 20.53 -22.37 35.50
N TYR A 36 20.14 -21.55 34.51
CA TYR A 36 20.15 -20.09 34.60
C TYR A 36 18.79 -19.49 34.98
N VAL A 37 17.70 -20.13 34.54
CA VAL A 37 16.35 -19.58 34.71
C VAL A 37 15.99 -19.49 36.19
N GLY A 38 15.89 -18.24 36.68
CA GLY A 38 15.47 -17.94 38.04
C GLY A 38 13.95 -17.87 38.19
N LYS A 39 13.44 -18.00 39.42
CA LYS A 39 11.99 -17.98 39.74
C LYS A 39 11.23 -16.76 39.22
N ASN A 40 11.91 -15.63 39.03
CA ASN A 40 11.31 -14.38 38.59
C ASN A 40 11.34 -14.19 37.08
N TRP A 41 11.99 -15.07 36.32
CA TRP A 41 12.08 -14.95 34.86
C TRP A 41 10.73 -15.21 34.23
N ARG A 42 10.38 -14.40 33.23
CA ARG A 42 9.12 -14.52 32.49
C ARG A 42 9.33 -14.66 30.99
N SER A 43 10.46 -14.19 30.48
CA SER A 43 10.71 -14.11 29.05
C SER A 43 12.17 -14.39 28.77
N VAL A 44 12.42 -15.26 27.79
CA VAL A 44 13.76 -15.62 27.35
C VAL A 44 13.83 -15.52 25.83
N LYS A 45 14.89 -14.90 25.34
CA LYS A 45 15.33 -14.99 23.95
C LYS A 45 16.65 -15.74 23.89
N ILE A 46 16.77 -16.73 23.01
CA ILE A 46 18.01 -17.46 22.77
C ILE A 46 18.61 -17.00 21.43
N VAL A 47 19.91 -16.71 21.45
CA VAL A 47 20.69 -16.34 20.26
C VAL A 47 21.94 -17.20 20.22
N ASN A 48 22.01 -18.11 19.25
CA ASN A 48 23.18 -18.92 19.00
C ASN A 48 23.78 -18.55 17.65
N GLU A 49 25.07 -18.27 17.62
CA GLU A 49 25.78 -17.94 16.39
C GLU A 49 26.45 -19.18 15.76
N GLN A 50 26.72 -20.21 16.56
CA GLN A 50 27.52 -21.37 16.12
C GLN A 50 26.83 -22.73 16.30
N THR A 51 25.80 -22.81 17.15
CA THR A 51 25.16 -24.08 17.54
C THR A 51 23.64 -24.02 17.37
N GLY A 52 23.02 -25.18 17.14
CA GLY A 52 21.57 -25.35 17.22
C GLY A 52 21.13 -25.64 18.66
N LEU A 53 19.82 -25.57 18.93
CA LEU A 53 19.24 -26.07 20.17
C LEU A 53 18.86 -27.54 20.02
N ASP A 54 19.50 -28.39 20.81
CA ASP A 54 19.15 -29.79 20.94
C ASP A 54 18.44 -30.05 22.28
N ASN A 55 17.36 -30.82 22.22
CA ASN A 55 16.58 -31.20 23.38
C ASN A 55 16.66 -32.72 23.63
N GLU A 56 17.84 -33.34 23.59
CA GLU A 56 18.00 -34.79 23.87
C GLU A 56 17.70 -35.19 25.34
N PHE A 57 17.51 -34.24 26.25
CA PHE A 57 17.35 -34.53 27.68
C PHE A 57 15.91 -34.92 28.05
N GLU A 58 15.73 -36.10 28.64
CA GLU A 58 14.41 -36.63 29.01
C GLU A 58 13.94 -36.28 30.43
N ALA A 59 14.78 -35.69 31.28
CA ALA A 59 14.39 -35.39 32.66
C ALA A 59 13.61 -34.07 32.78
N LYS A 60 12.67 -34.00 33.73
CA LYS A 60 11.84 -32.81 33.96
C LYS A 60 12.66 -31.60 34.36
N LEU A 61 12.35 -30.45 33.75
CA LEU A 61 12.99 -29.15 33.96
C LEU A 61 12.03 -28.15 34.64
N PRO A 62 11.66 -28.33 35.93
CA PRO A 62 10.65 -27.52 36.60
C PRO A 62 10.97 -26.02 36.68
N ALA A 63 12.25 -25.64 36.54
CA ALA A 63 12.67 -24.23 36.49
C ALA A 63 12.06 -23.47 35.29
N LEU A 64 11.76 -24.15 34.19
CA LEU A 64 11.23 -23.55 32.96
C LEU A 64 9.72 -23.30 33.00
N SER A 65 9.01 -23.92 33.94
CA SER A 65 7.54 -23.88 34.06
C SER A 65 6.95 -22.48 34.19
N GLY A 66 7.69 -21.53 34.77
CA GLY A 66 7.23 -20.17 35.02
C GLY A 66 7.40 -19.19 33.85
N LEU A 67 8.04 -19.63 32.75
CA LEU A 67 8.27 -18.80 31.56
C LEU A 67 6.97 -18.61 30.77
N ILE A 68 6.70 -17.36 30.40
CA ILE A 68 5.53 -16.94 29.65
C ILE A 68 5.88 -16.75 28.17
N ARG A 69 7.11 -16.33 27.87
CA ARG A 69 7.57 -16.03 26.50
C ARG A 69 8.90 -16.71 26.20
N LEU A 70 8.97 -17.38 25.06
CA LEU A 70 10.17 -18.04 24.57
C LEU A 70 10.39 -17.65 23.11
N ASP A 71 11.54 -17.06 22.82
CA ASP A 71 11.95 -16.66 21.48
C ASP A 71 13.21 -17.42 21.07
N LEU A 72 13.04 -18.34 20.11
CA LEU A 72 14.10 -19.17 19.55
C LEU A 72 14.46 -18.74 18.11
N SER A 73 13.97 -17.58 17.65
CA SER A 73 14.12 -17.14 16.25
C SER A 73 15.56 -17.00 15.74
N LYS A 74 16.53 -17.02 16.65
CA LYS A 74 17.96 -16.92 16.37
C LYS A 74 18.75 -18.04 17.04
N SER A 75 18.14 -19.18 17.32
CA SER A 75 18.81 -20.28 18.00
C SER A 75 19.65 -21.19 17.09
N GLY A 76 19.82 -20.86 15.81
CA GLY A 76 20.58 -21.67 14.86
C GLY A 76 19.91 -22.98 14.45
N GLY A 77 18.59 -23.11 14.69
CA GLY A 77 17.81 -24.33 14.51
C GLY A 77 17.29 -24.88 15.84
N VAL A 78 16.22 -25.67 15.80
CA VAL A 78 15.67 -26.36 16.97
C VAL A 78 15.27 -27.77 16.61
N THR A 79 15.76 -28.75 17.36
CA THR A 79 15.29 -30.14 17.27
C THR A 79 14.50 -30.48 18.53
N PHE A 80 13.23 -30.85 18.35
CA PHE A 80 12.38 -31.32 19.45
C PHE A 80 12.46 -32.84 19.58
N ASN A 81 12.72 -33.33 20.79
CA ASN A 81 12.55 -34.75 21.12
C ASN A 81 11.08 -35.08 21.44
N GLY A 82 10.81 -36.32 21.89
CA GLY A 82 9.49 -36.76 22.32
C GLY A 82 8.87 -35.96 23.49
N ASN A 83 9.68 -35.24 24.28
CA ASN A 83 9.20 -34.37 25.36
C ASN A 83 8.95 -32.91 24.90
N GLY A 84 9.48 -32.48 23.76
CA GLY A 84 9.23 -31.15 23.20
C GLY A 84 9.34 -30.03 24.25
N LEU A 85 8.28 -29.22 24.37
CA LEU A 85 8.20 -28.14 25.36
C LEU A 85 7.38 -28.51 26.61
N GLN A 86 7.23 -29.79 26.98
CA GLN A 86 6.35 -30.21 28.10
C GLN A 86 6.60 -29.45 29.43
N ASP A 87 7.84 -29.05 29.71
CA ASP A 87 8.19 -28.34 30.95
C ASP A 87 7.81 -26.84 30.95
N PHE A 88 7.42 -26.27 29.81
CA PHE A 88 7.04 -24.85 29.66
C PHE A 88 5.52 -24.65 29.87
N THR A 89 5.03 -24.99 31.06
CA THR A 89 3.58 -25.09 31.34
C THR A 89 2.82 -23.76 31.33
N GLU A 90 3.48 -22.63 31.60
CA GLU A 90 2.87 -21.29 31.59
C GLU A 90 3.12 -20.50 30.28
N LEU A 91 3.69 -21.14 29.26
CA LEU A 91 4.07 -20.49 28.01
C LEU A 91 2.85 -20.00 27.24
N GLN A 92 2.87 -18.73 26.84
CA GLN A 92 1.81 -18.04 26.10
C GLN A 92 2.28 -17.50 24.75
N GLU A 93 3.54 -17.10 24.64
CA GLU A 93 4.14 -16.62 23.39
C GLU A 93 5.34 -17.47 23.03
N LEU A 94 5.29 -18.05 21.83
CA LEU A 94 6.34 -18.91 21.30
C LEU A 94 6.72 -18.44 19.91
N ASN A 95 7.98 -18.05 19.75
CA ASN A 95 8.57 -17.70 18.48
C ASN A 95 9.60 -18.76 18.06
N LEU A 96 9.28 -19.47 16.98
CA LEU A 96 10.05 -20.50 16.31
C LEU A 96 10.38 -20.10 14.85
N THR A 97 10.43 -18.80 14.56
CA THR A 97 10.77 -18.32 13.22
C THR A 97 12.17 -18.76 12.81
N SER A 98 12.38 -19.27 11.59
CA SER A 98 13.72 -19.64 11.11
C SER A 98 14.44 -20.68 11.99
N CYS A 99 13.68 -21.61 12.57
CA CYS A 99 14.19 -22.70 13.39
C CYS A 99 14.47 -24.00 12.60
N GLN A 100 14.37 -23.96 11.26
CA GLN A 100 14.59 -25.13 10.37
C GLN A 100 13.64 -26.30 10.69
N LEU A 101 12.41 -25.99 11.10
CA LEU A 101 11.40 -27.00 11.41
C LEU A 101 10.83 -27.61 10.12
N GLU A 102 11.06 -28.89 9.89
CA GLU A 102 10.44 -29.62 8.78
C GLU A 102 9.00 -30.05 9.10
N GLU A 103 8.68 -30.23 10.38
CA GLU A 103 7.33 -30.57 10.81
C GLU A 103 6.98 -30.07 12.20
N LEU A 104 5.67 -29.87 12.41
CA LEU A 104 5.09 -29.78 13.74
C LEU A 104 4.53 -31.14 14.13
N GLN A 105 4.71 -31.50 15.39
CA GLN A 105 4.10 -32.67 16.00
C GLN A 105 3.33 -32.24 17.25
N GLU A 106 2.28 -32.99 17.59
CA GLU A 106 1.48 -32.74 18.79
C GLU A 106 2.37 -32.65 20.06
N GLN A 107 3.34 -33.56 20.15
CA GLN A 107 4.24 -33.69 21.30
C GLN A 107 5.21 -32.52 21.50
N HIS A 108 5.41 -31.68 20.47
CA HIS A 108 6.21 -30.45 20.62
C HIS A 108 5.57 -29.50 21.63
N PHE A 109 4.25 -29.54 21.81
CA PHE A 109 3.51 -28.61 22.67
C PHE A 109 3.10 -29.24 24.00
N PRO A 110 3.06 -28.45 25.10
CA PRO A 110 2.60 -28.93 26.40
C PRO A 110 1.17 -29.47 26.35
N ILE A 111 0.89 -30.53 27.10
CA ILE A 111 -0.49 -30.94 27.37
C ILE A 111 -1.22 -29.79 28.09
N GLY A 112 -2.36 -29.35 27.54
CA GLY A 112 -3.09 -28.20 28.06
C GLY A 112 -2.38 -26.87 27.81
N SER A 113 -1.65 -26.77 26.69
CA SER A 113 -0.89 -25.58 26.30
C SER A 113 -1.69 -24.28 26.45
N LYS A 114 -1.01 -23.28 27.03
CA LYS A 114 -1.52 -21.92 27.19
C LYS A 114 -1.05 -20.99 26.07
N ILE A 115 -0.41 -21.53 25.03
CA ILE A 115 0.10 -20.74 23.91
C ILE A 115 -1.06 -20.00 23.24
N VAL A 116 -0.96 -18.68 23.26
CA VAL A 116 -1.91 -17.72 22.66
C VAL A 116 -1.35 -17.18 21.34
N ASN A 117 -0.02 -17.01 21.26
CA ASN A 117 0.69 -16.54 20.09
C ASN A 117 1.76 -17.55 19.69
N LEU A 118 1.67 -18.06 18.46
CA LEU A 118 2.65 -18.94 17.85
C LEU A 118 3.14 -18.34 16.54
N ASP A 119 4.44 -18.13 16.45
CA ASP A 119 5.11 -17.83 15.18
C ASP A 119 6.01 -19.00 14.80
N VAL A 120 5.72 -19.64 13.67
CA VAL A 120 6.52 -20.73 13.07
C VAL A 120 6.89 -20.37 11.63
N SER A 121 7.01 -19.09 11.32
CA SER A 121 7.33 -18.63 9.97
C SER A 121 8.77 -18.94 9.53
N PHE A 122 9.04 -18.93 8.23
CA PHE A 122 10.38 -19.20 7.67
C PHE A 122 10.94 -20.56 8.12
N ASN A 123 10.12 -21.60 8.02
CA ASN A 123 10.51 -22.98 8.26
C ASN A 123 10.16 -23.82 7.03
N ASP A 124 10.27 -25.15 7.12
CA ASP A 124 10.07 -26.09 6.02
C ASP A 124 8.83 -26.97 6.24
N ILE A 125 7.83 -26.47 6.97
CA ILE A 125 6.62 -27.24 7.33
C ILE A 125 5.78 -27.49 6.08
N GLN A 126 5.40 -28.75 5.84
CA GLN A 126 4.64 -29.14 4.63
C GLN A 126 3.15 -29.42 4.84
N LEU A 127 2.76 -29.86 6.05
CA LEU A 127 1.42 -30.35 6.33
C LEU A 127 0.92 -29.92 7.71
N ILE A 128 -0.30 -29.37 7.74
CA ILE A 128 -1.04 -29.08 8.95
C ILE A 128 -2.23 -30.05 9.10
N THR A 129 -2.31 -30.71 10.25
CA THR A 129 -3.40 -31.63 10.60
C THR A 129 -4.06 -31.25 11.92
N GLY A 130 -5.28 -31.73 12.15
CA GLY A 130 -5.97 -31.51 13.42
C GLY A 130 -5.21 -32.11 14.61
N GLN A 131 -4.55 -33.25 14.41
CA GLN A 131 -3.72 -33.88 15.43
C GLN A 131 -2.56 -32.98 15.86
N LYS A 132 -1.80 -32.43 14.89
CA LYS A 132 -0.66 -31.52 15.16
C LYS A 132 -1.08 -30.26 15.92
N MET A 133 -2.31 -29.82 15.69
CA MET A 133 -2.88 -28.59 16.25
C MET A 133 -3.67 -28.82 17.55
N SER A 134 -3.93 -30.06 17.94
CA SER A 134 -4.88 -30.43 19.02
C SER A 134 -4.54 -29.85 20.39
N ARG A 135 -3.25 -29.67 20.71
CA ARG A 135 -2.81 -29.09 21.99
C ARG A 135 -2.84 -27.56 22.03
N LEU A 136 -3.05 -26.90 20.90
CA LEU A 136 -3.03 -25.44 20.78
C LEU A 136 -4.44 -24.80 20.89
N ALA A 137 -5.33 -25.38 21.71
CA ALA A 137 -6.71 -24.92 21.84
C ALA A 137 -6.84 -23.45 22.32
N SER A 138 -5.81 -22.93 23.01
CA SER A 138 -5.74 -21.55 23.52
C SER A 138 -5.31 -20.52 22.47
N LEU A 139 -4.88 -20.96 21.29
CA LEU A 139 -4.27 -20.12 20.27
C LEU A 139 -5.24 -19.02 19.81
N VAL A 140 -4.74 -17.78 19.73
CA VAL A 140 -5.43 -16.61 19.19
C VAL A 140 -4.81 -16.18 17.87
N TYR A 141 -3.47 -16.23 17.79
CA TYR A 141 -2.66 -15.80 16.66
C TYR A 141 -1.71 -16.93 16.26
N GLY A 142 -1.78 -17.34 14.99
CA GLY A 142 -0.84 -18.30 14.40
C GLY A 142 -0.24 -17.74 13.10
N ASN A 143 1.08 -17.55 13.08
CA ASN A 143 1.83 -17.20 11.90
C ASN A 143 2.55 -18.44 11.35
N PHE A 144 2.09 -18.92 10.20
CA PHE A 144 2.62 -20.07 9.45
C PHE A 144 3.19 -19.62 8.09
N SER A 145 3.49 -18.33 7.94
CA SER A 145 3.97 -17.78 6.67
C SER A 145 5.38 -18.27 6.30
N ASN A 146 5.74 -18.21 5.01
CA ASN A 146 7.06 -18.59 4.51
C ASN A 146 7.42 -20.03 4.94
N ASN A 147 6.55 -20.98 4.59
CA ASN A 147 6.77 -22.41 4.78
C ASN A 147 6.52 -23.14 3.45
N LEU A 148 6.47 -24.47 3.48
CA LEU A 148 6.20 -25.33 2.33
C LEU A 148 4.79 -25.97 2.42
N ILE A 149 3.85 -25.31 3.10
CA ILE A 149 2.55 -25.91 3.42
C ILE A 149 1.73 -26.05 2.14
N ALA A 150 1.60 -27.28 1.65
CA ALA A 150 0.78 -27.59 0.48
C ALA A 150 -0.65 -27.99 0.87
N GLU A 151 -0.82 -28.66 2.03
CA GLU A 151 -2.10 -29.20 2.48
C GLU A 151 -2.41 -28.79 3.93
N ILE A 152 -3.69 -28.46 4.15
CA ILE A 152 -4.27 -28.27 5.48
C ILE A 152 -5.46 -29.22 5.57
N GLU A 153 -5.40 -30.17 6.51
CA GLU A 153 -6.51 -31.08 6.77
C GLU A 153 -7.76 -30.26 7.16
N PRO A 154 -8.93 -30.54 6.55
CA PRO A 154 -10.16 -29.84 6.89
C PRO A 154 -10.46 -29.91 8.40
N ASN A 155 -10.90 -28.80 8.98
CA ASN A 155 -11.25 -28.70 10.41
C ASN A 155 -10.06 -28.81 11.38
N SER A 156 -8.81 -28.71 10.90
CA SER A 156 -7.62 -28.66 11.77
C SER A 156 -7.70 -27.62 12.89
N PHE A 157 -8.47 -26.55 12.67
CA PHE A 157 -8.64 -25.43 13.59
C PHE A 157 -10.01 -25.36 14.27
N ARG A 158 -10.86 -26.39 14.13
CA ARG A 158 -12.28 -26.34 14.53
C ARG A 158 -12.49 -26.08 16.02
N ASP A 159 -11.70 -26.74 16.86
CA ASP A 159 -11.86 -26.67 18.31
C ASP A 159 -11.12 -25.48 18.95
N MET A 160 -10.41 -24.67 18.15
CA MET A 160 -9.70 -23.48 18.63
C MET A 160 -10.66 -22.30 18.81
N LYS A 161 -11.29 -22.25 19.99
CA LYS A 161 -12.35 -21.27 20.31
C LYS A 161 -11.86 -19.83 20.41
N ASN A 162 -10.57 -19.62 20.60
CA ASN A 162 -9.98 -18.28 20.75
C ASN A 162 -9.32 -17.77 19.47
N LEU A 163 -9.20 -18.62 18.44
CA LEU A 163 -8.44 -18.31 17.24
C LEU A 163 -9.10 -17.17 16.47
N ARG A 164 -8.30 -16.16 16.14
CA ARG A 164 -8.74 -14.95 15.43
C ARG A 164 -7.91 -14.65 14.20
N PHE A 165 -6.64 -15.01 14.23
CA PHE A 165 -5.69 -14.65 13.18
C PHE A 165 -4.91 -15.88 12.73
N LEU A 166 -4.95 -16.15 11.43
CA LEU A 166 -4.12 -17.15 10.76
C LEU A 166 -3.46 -16.54 9.53
N ASP A 167 -2.16 -16.72 9.42
CA ASP A 167 -1.38 -16.28 8.27
C ASP A 167 -0.62 -17.46 7.65
N PHE A 168 -0.98 -17.79 6.41
CA PHE A 168 -0.32 -18.79 5.56
C PHE A 168 0.33 -18.14 4.34
N THR A 169 0.68 -16.85 4.41
CA THR A 169 1.32 -16.14 3.30
C THR A 169 2.62 -16.81 2.88
N THR A 170 2.89 -16.94 1.58
CA THR A 170 4.12 -17.59 1.06
C THR A 170 4.19 -19.05 1.48
N ASN A 171 3.35 -19.88 0.87
CA ASN A 171 3.31 -21.33 1.04
C ASN A 171 3.02 -22.00 -0.33
N GLU A 172 2.71 -23.30 -0.34
CA GLU A 172 2.50 -24.08 -1.57
C GLU A 172 1.03 -24.49 -1.78
N GLN A 173 0.08 -23.82 -1.11
CA GLN A 173 -1.32 -24.21 -1.15
C GLN A 173 -1.93 -24.02 -2.55
N GLU A 174 -2.50 -25.09 -3.11
CA GLU A 174 -3.26 -25.03 -4.37
C GLU A 174 -4.76 -24.84 -4.14
N ASN A 175 -5.26 -25.22 -2.96
CA ASN A 175 -6.67 -25.17 -2.59
C ASN A 175 -6.87 -24.54 -1.21
N ILE A 176 -8.02 -23.89 -1.05
CA ILE A 176 -8.40 -23.25 0.22
C ILE A 176 -9.44 -24.12 0.93
N THR A 177 -9.01 -24.85 1.97
CA THR A 177 -9.85 -25.73 2.79
C THR A 177 -9.48 -25.68 4.27
N LEU A 178 -9.94 -24.65 5.00
CA LEU A 178 -9.74 -24.57 6.47
C LEU A 178 -10.82 -25.28 7.28
N GLY A 179 -11.96 -25.60 6.65
CA GLY A 179 -13.13 -26.18 7.33
C GLY A 179 -13.87 -25.15 8.18
N GLU A 180 -14.33 -25.58 9.36
CA GLU A 180 -15.08 -24.74 10.29
C GLU A 180 -14.16 -24.07 11.33
N ASN A 181 -14.27 -22.76 11.50
CA ASN A 181 -13.83 -22.05 12.70
C ASN A 181 -14.74 -20.82 12.92
N ALA A 182 -15.52 -20.85 14.01
CA ALA A 182 -16.54 -19.84 14.27
C ALA A 182 -16.01 -18.49 14.79
N ASN A 183 -14.70 -18.36 14.99
CA ASN A 183 -14.07 -17.21 15.65
C ASN A 183 -13.02 -16.50 14.82
N LEU A 184 -12.52 -17.13 13.75
CA LEU A 184 -11.52 -16.55 12.87
C LEU A 184 -12.01 -15.23 12.28
N GLN A 185 -11.19 -14.19 12.38
CA GLN A 185 -11.46 -12.83 11.93
C GLN A 185 -10.53 -12.42 10.78
N TYR A 186 -9.29 -12.90 10.79
CA TYR A 186 -8.28 -12.62 9.77
C TYR A 186 -7.75 -13.93 9.20
N LEU A 187 -7.68 -13.99 7.86
CA LEU A 187 -7.06 -15.06 7.13
C LEU A 187 -6.26 -14.51 5.96
N SER A 188 -4.97 -14.86 5.90
CA SER A 188 -4.16 -14.70 4.69
C SER A 188 -3.75 -16.05 4.13
N ILE A 189 -4.02 -16.25 2.84
CA ILE A 189 -3.50 -17.34 1.99
C ILE A 189 -2.84 -16.70 0.76
N SER A 190 -2.17 -15.58 0.98
CA SER A 190 -1.55 -14.79 -0.09
C SER A 190 -0.23 -15.41 -0.54
N ASN A 191 0.23 -15.11 -1.75
CA ASN A 191 1.49 -15.65 -2.28
C ASN A 191 1.53 -17.19 -2.21
N ASN A 192 0.51 -17.85 -2.74
CA ASN A 192 0.36 -19.30 -2.79
C ASN A 192 0.08 -19.73 -4.25
N ASN A 193 -0.28 -21.01 -4.45
CA ASN A 193 -0.54 -21.59 -5.77
C ASN A 193 -2.04 -21.72 -6.10
N VAL A 194 -2.91 -20.93 -5.47
CA VAL A 194 -4.37 -21.09 -5.60
C VAL A 194 -4.86 -20.65 -6.98
N ARG A 195 -5.53 -21.55 -7.70
CA ARG A 195 -6.14 -21.29 -9.02
C ARG A 195 -7.66 -21.37 -8.98
N ASP A 196 -8.18 -22.51 -8.52
CA ASP A 196 -9.60 -22.79 -8.44
C ASP A 196 -10.14 -22.49 -7.04
N PHE A 197 -11.03 -21.52 -6.97
CA PHE A 197 -11.55 -21.05 -5.70
C PHE A 197 -13.07 -20.85 -5.74
N HIS A 198 -13.74 -21.28 -4.66
CA HIS A 198 -15.17 -21.14 -4.45
C HIS A 198 -15.46 -20.66 -3.03
N TRP A 199 -16.30 -19.63 -2.87
CA TRP A 199 -16.65 -19.07 -1.56
C TRP A 199 -17.27 -20.09 -0.60
N CYS A 200 -17.96 -21.11 -1.14
CA CYS A 200 -18.59 -22.15 -0.33
C CYS A 200 -17.57 -22.92 0.54
N ARG A 201 -16.30 -22.99 0.14
CA ARG A 201 -15.22 -23.61 0.90
C ARG A 201 -14.87 -22.85 2.19
N LEU A 202 -15.23 -21.57 2.28
CA LEU A 202 -15.02 -20.72 3.46
C LEU A 202 -16.29 -20.49 4.27
N ARG A 203 -17.40 -21.18 3.96
CA ARG A 203 -18.69 -21.02 4.68
C ARG A 203 -18.57 -21.29 6.20
N GLY A 204 -17.59 -22.08 6.61
CA GLY A 204 -17.29 -22.38 8.01
C GLY A 204 -16.67 -21.22 8.81
N LEU A 205 -16.46 -20.04 8.21
CA LEU A 205 -15.79 -18.87 8.81
C LEU A 205 -16.75 -17.66 8.94
N PRO A 206 -17.83 -17.76 9.73
CA PRO A 206 -18.91 -16.77 9.74
C PRO A 206 -18.52 -15.40 10.33
N LYS A 207 -17.38 -15.31 11.02
CA LYS A 207 -16.87 -14.07 11.63
C LYS A 207 -15.68 -13.46 10.87
N LEU A 208 -15.31 -14.01 9.72
CA LEU A 208 -14.18 -13.49 8.96
C LEU A 208 -14.45 -12.05 8.54
N GLU A 209 -13.54 -11.16 8.91
CA GLU A 209 -13.55 -9.72 8.66
C GLU A 209 -12.53 -9.36 7.57
N GLU A 210 -11.40 -10.05 7.51
CA GLU A 210 -10.36 -9.84 6.51
C GLU A 210 -9.96 -11.13 5.81
N LEU A 211 -9.94 -11.07 4.47
CA LEU A 211 -9.48 -12.17 3.62
C LEU A 211 -8.47 -11.65 2.60
N HIS A 212 -7.26 -12.17 2.69
CA HIS A 212 -6.15 -11.84 1.80
C HIS A 212 -5.79 -13.06 0.93
N LEU A 213 -5.97 -12.90 -0.37
CA LEU A 213 -5.73 -13.89 -1.43
C LEU A 213 -4.83 -13.33 -2.53
N HIS A 214 -4.09 -12.26 -2.24
CA HIS A 214 -3.29 -11.60 -3.25
C HIS A 214 -2.10 -12.47 -3.68
N SER A 215 -1.53 -12.21 -4.86
CA SER A 215 -0.40 -12.99 -5.38
C SER A 215 -0.73 -14.48 -5.47
N ASN A 216 -1.90 -14.82 -6.00
CA ASN A 216 -2.26 -16.20 -6.37
C ASN A 216 -2.48 -16.26 -7.88
N TRP A 217 -3.09 -17.34 -8.37
CA TRP A 217 -3.35 -17.58 -9.78
C TRP A 217 -4.84 -17.59 -10.10
N LEU A 218 -5.66 -16.89 -9.30
CA LEU A 218 -7.12 -16.88 -9.45
C LEU A 218 -7.54 -16.29 -10.79
N GLU A 219 -8.40 -17.01 -11.52
CA GLU A 219 -8.92 -16.55 -12.82
C GLU A 219 -10.36 -16.01 -12.71
N ASN A 220 -11.15 -16.54 -11.77
CA ASN A 220 -12.54 -16.18 -11.57
C ASN A 220 -12.90 -16.18 -10.08
N LEU A 221 -13.95 -15.44 -9.73
CA LEU A 221 -14.59 -15.49 -8.42
C LEU A 221 -16.07 -15.83 -8.59
N ASP A 222 -16.56 -16.79 -7.81
CA ASP A 222 -17.97 -17.19 -7.85
C ASP A 222 -18.88 -16.15 -7.20
N ILE A 223 -20.19 -16.32 -7.37
CA ILE A 223 -21.17 -15.32 -6.97
C ILE A 223 -21.44 -15.34 -5.46
N GLY A 224 -21.86 -14.21 -4.91
CA GLY A 224 -22.50 -14.18 -3.60
C GLY A 224 -21.58 -14.37 -2.40
N ILE A 225 -20.39 -13.76 -2.41
CA ILE A 225 -19.39 -13.86 -1.33
C ILE A 225 -19.99 -13.66 0.06
N PHE A 226 -20.94 -12.74 0.22
CA PHE A 226 -21.52 -12.37 1.52
C PHE A 226 -22.60 -13.33 2.02
N TYR A 227 -23.04 -14.31 1.21
CA TYR A 227 -23.78 -15.47 1.73
C TYR A 227 -22.88 -16.41 2.55
N HIS A 228 -21.57 -16.42 2.25
CA HIS A 228 -20.58 -17.26 2.91
C HIS A 228 -19.80 -16.50 3.98
N LEU A 229 -19.46 -15.23 3.73
CA LEU A 229 -18.65 -14.38 4.59
C LEU A 229 -19.42 -13.09 4.96
N PRO A 230 -20.46 -13.17 5.81
CA PRO A 230 -21.40 -12.07 6.05
C PRO A 230 -20.83 -10.90 6.86
N LYS A 231 -19.58 -11.00 7.34
CA LYS A 231 -18.86 -9.97 8.10
C LYS A 231 -17.63 -9.40 7.39
N LEU A 232 -17.37 -9.83 6.16
CA LEU A 232 -16.15 -9.46 5.43
C LEU A 232 -16.10 -7.95 5.15
N GLN A 233 -15.07 -7.30 5.70
CA GLN A 233 -14.80 -5.87 5.57
C GLN A 233 -13.64 -5.60 4.60
N VAL A 234 -12.65 -6.49 4.55
CA VAL A 234 -11.47 -6.37 3.69
C VAL A 234 -11.37 -7.59 2.79
N LEU A 235 -11.35 -7.34 1.48
CA LEU A 235 -11.04 -8.37 0.48
C LEU A 235 -9.88 -7.88 -0.37
N ASN A 236 -8.77 -8.62 -0.32
CA ASN A 236 -7.61 -8.39 -1.17
C ASN A 236 -7.41 -9.58 -2.11
N VAL A 237 -7.67 -9.37 -3.39
CA VAL A 237 -7.46 -10.33 -4.48
C VAL A 237 -6.49 -9.77 -5.53
N SER A 238 -5.65 -8.81 -5.13
CA SER A 238 -4.69 -8.17 -6.03
C SER A 238 -3.64 -9.14 -6.56
N ASN A 239 -2.99 -8.80 -7.67
CA ASN A 239 -1.93 -9.61 -8.27
C ASN A 239 -2.38 -11.06 -8.53
N ASN A 240 -3.49 -11.19 -9.25
CA ASN A 240 -4.07 -12.47 -9.70
C ASN A 240 -4.35 -12.37 -11.22
N ASN A 241 -5.07 -13.35 -11.78
CA ASN A 241 -5.41 -13.40 -13.21
C ASN A 241 -6.88 -13.03 -13.49
N LEU A 242 -7.56 -12.36 -12.56
CA LEU A 242 -9.00 -12.07 -12.64
C LEU A 242 -9.29 -11.11 -13.80
N TYR A 243 -10.22 -11.44 -14.68
CA TYR A 243 -10.48 -10.66 -15.90
C TYR A 243 -11.83 -9.91 -15.91
N GLU A 244 -12.67 -10.15 -14.92
CA GLU A 244 -14.00 -9.53 -14.79
C GLU A 244 -14.36 -9.20 -13.34
N ILE A 245 -15.22 -8.20 -13.17
CA ILE A 245 -15.89 -7.91 -11.90
C ILE A 245 -17.39 -7.86 -12.21
N ASN A 246 -18.16 -8.72 -11.58
CA ASN A 246 -19.57 -8.91 -11.90
C ASN A 246 -20.47 -8.60 -10.70
N ARG A 247 -21.62 -7.95 -10.92
CA ARG A 247 -22.58 -7.63 -9.83
C ARG A 247 -22.93 -8.82 -8.94
N PRO A 248 -23.18 -10.04 -9.48
CA PRO A 248 -23.53 -11.19 -8.65
C PRO A 248 -22.45 -11.58 -7.63
N LEU A 249 -21.17 -11.22 -7.84
CA LEU A 249 -20.09 -11.44 -6.88
C LEU A 249 -20.44 -10.87 -5.50
N PHE A 250 -21.01 -9.66 -5.48
CA PHE A 250 -21.29 -8.89 -4.26
C PHE A 250 -22.71 -9.08 -3.71
N MET A 251 -23.39 -10.17 -4.08
CA MET A 251 -24.70 -10.50 -3.53
C MET A 251 -24.59 -11.06 -2.11
N GLY A 252 -25.66 -10.88 -1.34
CA GLY A 252 -25.69 -11.31 0.06
C GLY A 252 -26.99 -10.93 0.77
N PRO A 253 -27.17 -11.40 2.01
CA PRO A 253 -28.42 -11.27 2.74
C PRO A 253 -28.71 -9.85 3.28
N LYS A 254 -27.68 -9.01 3.42
CA LYS A 254 -27.82 -7.61 3.87
C LYS A 254 -27.82 -6.64 2.68
N ASP A 255 -28.04 -5.36 2.94
CA ASP A 255 -27.79 -4.24 2.01
C ASP A 255 -27.71 -2.95 2.83
N PRO A 256 -26.61 -2.17 2.77
CA PRO A 256 -25.37 -2.42 2.02
C PRO A 256 -24.55 -3.59 2.57
N MET A 257 -23.61 -4.08 1.75
CA MET A 257 -22.62 -5.08 2.17
C MET A 257 -21.58 -4.46 3.13
N PRO A 258 -21.01 -5.23 4.06
CA PRO A 258 -20.08 -4.71 5.08
C PRO A 258 -18.69 -4.35 4.55
N LEU A 259 -18.40 -4.59 3.27
CA LEU A 259 -17.08 -4.38 2.68
C LEU A 259 -16.68 -2.90 2.72
N GLU A 260 -15.51 -2.62 3.30
CA GLU A 260 -14.92 -1.29 3.42
C GLU A 260 -13.71 -1.12 2.49
N LEU A 261 -12.97 -2.20 2.21
CA LEU A 261 -11.82 -2.21 1.31
C LEU A 261 -11.93 -3.36 0.31
N LEU A 262 -11.84 -3.01 -0.97
CA LEU A 262 -11.70 -3.96 -2.08
C LEU A 262 -10.42 -3.64 -2.83
N ASP A 263 -9.44 -4.55 -2.73
CA ASP A 263 -8.25 -4.51 -3.57
C ASP A 263 -8.33 -5.55 -4.69
N TYR A 264 -8.46 -5.04 -5.90
CA TYR A 264 -8.52 -5.79 -7.15
C TYR A 264 -7.36 -5.40 -8.09
N SER A 265 -6.33 -4.74 -7.57
CA SER A 265 -5.22 -4.22 -8.37
C SER A 265 -4.38 -5.32 -9.00
N SER A 266 -3.62 -5.00 -10.05
CA SER A 266 -2.75 -5.95 -10.76
C SER A 266 -3.48 -7.20 -11.22
N ASN A 267 -4.61 -7.02 -11.88
CA ASN A 267 -5.43 -8.07 -12.49
C ASN A 267 -5.66 -7.76 -13.98
N ASN A 268 -6.51 -8.53 -14.65
CA ASN A 268 -6.77 -8.45 -16.09
C ASN A 268 -8.12 -7.80 -16.44
N VAL A 269 -8.74 -7.04 -15.53
CA VAL A 269 -10.09 -6.48 -15.73
C VAL A 269 -10.10 -5.48 -16.88
N LYS A 270 -11.03 -5.63 -17.84
CA LYS A 270 -11.11 -4.78 -19.04
C LYS A 270 -12.28 -3.79 -19.04
N VAL A 271 -13.38 -4.15 -18.40
CA VAL A 271 -14.63 -3.39 -18.44
C VAL A 271 -15.20 -3.28 -17.05
N LEU A 272 -15.61 -2.07 -16.66
CA LEU A 272 -16.46 -1.86 -15.50
C LEU A 272 -17.91 -1.75 -15.99
N GLU A 273 -18.66 -2.81 -15.74
CA GLU A 273 -20.05 -2.92 -16.16
C GLU A 273 -20.96 -1.96 -15.39
N ASP A 274 -22.16 -1.79 -15.93
CA ASP A 274 -23.21 -1.01 -15.29
C ASP A 274 -23.36 -1.41 -13.82
N SER A 275 -23.47 -0.45 -12.90
CA SER A 275 -23.81 -0.62 -11.48
C SER A 275 -23.13 -1.80 -10.77
N VAL A 276 -21.89 -2.14 -11.16
CA VAL A 276 -21.17 -3.34 -10.71
C VAL A 276 -20.96 -3.35 -9.19
N PHE A 277 -20.84 -2.17 -8.58
CA PHE A 277 -20.61 -1.99 -7.15
C PHE A 277 -21.85 -1.49 -6.37
N CYS A 278 -23.07 -1.64 -6.90
CA CYS A 278 -24.25 -0.96 -6.34
C CYS A 278 -24.63 -1.29 -4.90
N ARG A 279 -24.25 -2.47 -4.40
CA ARG A 279 -24.45 -2.89 -3.00
C ARG A 279 -23.26 -2.56 -2.08
N LEU A 280 -22.24 -1.95 -2.69
CA LEU A 280 -20.98 -1.40 -2.19
C LEU A 280 -21.07 -0.24 -1.18
N GLY A 281 -22.20 -0.02 -0.50
CA GLY A 281 -22.49 1.25 0.16
C GLY A 281 -21.52 1.68 1.27
N ASN A 282 -20.88 0.72 1.94
CA ASN A 282 -19.89 0.96 3.00
C ASN A 282 -18.44 1.02 2.49
N LEU A 283 -18.21 0.81 1.19
CA LEU A 283 -16.86 0.76 0.63
C LEU A 283 -16.20 2.13 0.73
N LYS A 284 -15.05 2.19 1.40
CA LYS A 284 -14.23 3.40 1.58
C LYS A 284 -13.09 3.45 0.59
N THR A 285 -12.50 2.30 0.25
CA THR A 285 -11.38 2.19 -0.68
C THR A 285 -11.66 1.16 -1.77
N LEU A 286 -11.55 1.59 -3.02
CA LEU A 286 -11.59 0.74 -4.20
C LEU A 286 -10.26 0.86 -4.95
N ASN A 287 -9.48 -0.22 -4.96
CA ASN A 287 -8.22 -0.29 -5.68
C ASN A 287 -8.34 -1.13 -6.96
N LEU A 288 -8.25 -0.46 -8.10
CA LEU A 288 -8.28 -1.04 -9.46
C LEU A 288 -7.00 -0.70 -10.23
N TRP A 289 -5.93 -0.32 -9.52
CA TRP A 289 -4.62 -0.02 -10.09
C TRP A 289 -4.11 -1.18 -10.96
N LEU A 290 -3.40 -0.87 -12.05
CA LEU A 290 -2.71 -1.87 -12.87
C LEU A 290 -3.64 -2.98 -13.40
N ASN A 291 -4.82 -2.59 -13.90
CA ASN A 291 -5.69 -3.46 -14.67
C ASN A 291 -5.63 -3.11 -16.18
N LEU A 292 -6.53 -3.70 -16.97
CA LEU A 292 -6.64 -3.45 -18.41
C LEU A 292 -7.88 -2.63 -18.76
N ILE A 293 -8.42 -1.87 -17.81
CA ILE A 293 -9.72 -1.20 -17.93
C ILE A 293 -9.65 -0.19 -19.07
N ASN A 294 -10.48 -0.40 -20.09
CA ASN A 294 -10.58 0.48 -21.26
C ASN A 294 -12.00 1.03 -21.49
N LYS A 295 -13.00 0.47 -20.80
CA LYS A 295 -14.39 0.91 -20.83
C LYS A 295 -14.95 0.97 -19.43
N ILE A 296 -15.63 2.08 -19.13
CA ILE A 296 -16.33 2.31 -17.87
C ILE A 296 -17.77 2.67 -18.23
N HIS A 297 -18.74 1.92 -17.70
CA HIS A 297 -20.13 2.28 -17.85
C HIS A 297 -20.44 3.57 -17.04
N PRO A 298 -21.30 4.50 -17.51
CA PRO A 298 -21.61 5.74 -16.79
C PRO A 298 -22.11 5.53 -15.35
N ARG A 299 -22.73 4.38 -15.09
CA ARG A 299 -23.24 3.99 -13.76
C ARG A 299 -22.35 3.01 -13.00
N ALA A 300 -21.11 2.76 -13.43
CA ALA A 300 -20.26 1.72 -12.84
C ALA A 300 -20.07 1.90 -11.31
N PHE A 301 -19.92 3.15 -10.84
CA PHE A 301 -19.67 3.49 -9.45
C PHE A 301 -20.93 3.91 -8.66
N VAL A 302 -22.14 3.75 -9.23
CA VAL A 302 -23.38 4.01 -8.50
C VAL A 302 -23.46 3.11 -7.26
N GLY A 303 -23.87 3.67 -6.13
CA GLY A 303 -24.00 2.97 -4.85
C GLY A 303 -22.81 3.18 -3.90
N LEU A 304 -21.66 3.60 -4.41
CA LEU A 304 -20.42 3.84 -3.64
C LEU A 304 -20.45 5.16 -2.84
N THR A 305 -21.45 5.35 -2.00
CA THR A 305 -21.72 6.62 -1.30
C THR A 305 -20.70 6.95 -0.20
N SER A 306 -20.07 5.94 0.40
CA SER A 306 -19.02 6.08 1.42
C SER A 306 -17.59 6.08 0.86
N LEU A 307 -17.43 6.03 -0.47
CA LEU A 307 -16.11 5.88 -1.09
C LEU A 307 -15.28 7.14 -0.89
N GLN A 308 -14.09 6.98 -0.34
CA GLN A 308 -13.13 8.05 -0.04
C GLN A 308 -11.94 8.02 -1.01
N SER A 309 -11.49 6.82 -1.42
CA SER A 309 -10.34 6.64 -2.30
C SER A 309 -10.66 5.72 -3.46
N LEU A 310 -10.45 6.23 -4.68
CA LEU A 310 -10.57 5.46 -5.92
C LEU A 310 -9.23 5.48 -6.68
N GLN A 311 -8.64 4.29 -6.84
CA GLN A 311 -7.35 4.10 -7.52
C GLN A 311 -7.60 3.43 -8.88
N LEU A 312 -7.38 4.15 -9.98
CA LEU A 312 -7.60 3.71 -11.37
C LEU A 312 -6.35 3.87 -12.23
N GLN A 313 -5.22 4.18 -11.62
CA GLN A 313 -3.96 4.42 -12.31
C GLN A 313 -3.42 3.17 -13.03
N GLY A 314 -2.62 3.37 -14.06
CA GLY A 314 -2.00 2.27 -14.81
C GLY A 314 -2.99 1.39 -15.59
N ASN A 315 -4.14 1.94 -15.99
CA ASN A 315 -5.14 1.28 -16.82
C ASN A 315 -5.05 1.75 -18.30
N LYS A 316 -6.05 1.41 -19.11
CA LYS A 316 -6.15 1.77 -20.53
C LYS A 316 -7.33 2.73 -20.80
N ILE A 317 -7.75 3.51 -19.80
CA ILE A 317 -8.93 4.38 -19.89
C ILE A 317 -8.63 5.51 -20.87
N SER A 318 -9.49 5.70 -21.87
CA SER A 318 -9.35 6.76 -22.87
C SER A 318 -10.47 7.80 -22.84
N ILE A 319 -11.65 7.39 -22.37
CA ILE A 319 -12.85 8.20 -22.27
C ILE A 319 -13.44 8.00 -20.87
N LEU A 320 -13.77 9.09 -20.20
CA LEU A 320 -14.57 9.09 -18.98
C LEU A 320 -16.00 9.51 -19.37
N PRO A 321 -17.03 8.71 -19.05
CA PRO A 321 -18.40 9.11 -19.30
C PRO A 321 -18.82 10.32 -18.46
N ASP A 322 -19.85 11.02 -18.94
CA ASP A 322 -20.51 12.06 -18.14
C ASP A 322 -21.11 11.46 -16.87
N ASP A 323 -21.07 12.25 -15.80
CA ASP A 323 -21.60 12.00 -14.47
C ASP A 323 -21.04 10.74 -13.77
N VAL A 324 -19.97 10.12 -14.30
CA VAL A 324 -19.42 8.85 -13.81
C VAL A 324 -18.95 8.91 -12.34
N PHE A 325 -18.55 10.09 -11.87
CA PHE A 325 -18.15 10.32 -10.47
C PHE A 325 -19.16 11.16 -9.66
N ALA A 326 -20.30 11.56 -10.25
CA ALA A 326 -21.21 12.53 -9.66
C ALA A 326 -21.84 12.10 -8.33
N ASN A 327 -21.98 10.79 -8.10
CA ASN A 327 -22.63 10.22 -6.91
C ASN A 327 -21.65 9.90 -5.77
N LEU A 328 -20.34 10.13 -5.96
CA LEU A 328 -19.30 9.78 -4.99
C LEU A 328 -19.12 10.92 -3.96
N THR A 329 -20.17 11.19 -3.18
CA THR A 329 -20.25 12.39 -2.31
C THR A 329 -19.23 12.43 -1.17
N SER A 330 -18.71 11.28 -0.75
CA SER A 330 -17.65 11.16 0.29
C SER A 330 -16.24 11.12 -0.29
N LEU A 331 -16.09 11.24 -1.61
CA LEU A 331 -14.82 11.01 -2.29
C LEU A 331 -13.81 12.09 -1.95
N GLU A 332 -12.62 11.66 -1.55
CA GLU A 332 -11.51 12.54 -1.17
C GLU A 332 -10.46 12.59 -2.28
N ARG A 333 -10.18 11.46 -2.91
CA ARG A 333 -9.09 11.33 -3.89
C ARG A 333 -9.41 10.37 -5.03
N ILE A 334 -9.04 10.78 -6.23
CA ILE A 334 -8.98 9.92 -7.42
C ILE A 334 -7.56 9.97 -8.00
N ASP A 335 -7.00 8.78 -8.24
CA ASP A 335 -5.81 8.62 -9.10
C ASP A 335 -6.21 7.98 -10.44
N LEU A 336 -6.12 8.77 -11.51
CA LEU A 336 -6.33 8.38 -12.90
C LEU A 336 -5.02 8.46 -13.71
N SER A 337 -3.88 8.54 -13.04
CA SER A 337 -2.58 8.68 -13.69
C SER A 337 -2.23 7.46 -14.54
N ARG A 338 -1.32 7.62 -15.51
CA ARG A 338 -0.85 6.51 -16.37
C ARG A 338 -2.00 5.79 -17.09
N ASN A 339 -2.90 6.58 -17.67
CA ASN A 339 -3.99 6.12 -18.54
C ASN A 339 -3.83 6.72 -19.95
N ASN A 340 -4.86 6.58 -20.80
CA ASN A 340 -4.88 7.08 -22.17
C ASN A 340 -5.88 8.22 -22.38
N ILE A 341 -6.25 8.95 -21.32
CA ILE A 341 -7.29 9.99 -21.37
C ILE A 341 -6.84 11.11 -22.29
N LYS A 342 -7.67 11.46 -23.28
CA LYS A 342 -7.38 12.54 -24.25
C LYS A 342 -8.12 13.84 -23.96
N LYS A 343 -9.30 13.72 -23.36
CA LYS A 343 -10.19 14.84 -23.07
C LYS A 343 -10.81 14.68 -21.69
N LEU A 344 -11.02 15.79 -20.99
CA LEU A 344 -11.82 15.83 -19.77
C LEU A 344 -13.07 16.68 -20.03
N GLY A 345 -14.24 16.04 -20.05
CA GLY A 345 -15.52 16.68 -20.36
C GLY A 345 -16.08 17.49 -19.18
N ALA A 346 -17.01 18.41 -19.48
CA ALA A 346 -17.62 19.30 -18.50
C ALA A 346 -18.34 18.60 -17.35
N ARG A 347 -18.88 17.39 -17.62
CA ARG A 347 -19.79 16.69 -16.73
C ARG A 347 -19.21 15.43 -16.10
N VAL A 348 -17.91 15.14 -16.24
CA VAL A 348 -17.30 13.92 -15.66
C VAL A 348 -17.57 13.77 -14.16
N PHE A 349 -17.54 14.89 -13.43
CA PHE A 349 -17.84 14.97 -12.00
C PHE A 349 -19.28 15.39 -11.68
N GLY A 350 -20.13 15.57 -12.69
CA GLY A 350 -21.49 16.08 -12.59
C GLY A 350 -21.61 17.49 -11.97
N ASP A 351 -22.84 17.87 -11.63
CA ASP A 351 -23.16 19.19 -11.07
C ASP A 351 -23.16 19.22 -9.53
N THR A 352 -23.01 18.06 -8.88
CA THR A 352 -23.00 17.93 -7.42
C THR A 352 -21.65 18.35 -6.85
N LEU A 353 -21.65 19.29 -5.90
CA LEU A 353 -20.42 19.71 -5.23
C LEU A 353 -19.82 18.57 -4.39
N LEU A 354 -18.62 18.11 -4.77
CA LEU A 354 -17.88 17.08 -4.03
C LEU A 354 -17.11 17.74 -2.88
N ARG A 355 -17.76 17.86 -1.73
CA ARG A 355 -17.27 18.64 -0.57
C ARG A 355 -16.01 18.09 0.08
N HIS A 356 -15.78 16.78 -0.03
CA HIS A 356 -14.64 16.08 0.54
C HIS A 356 -13.48 15.94 -0.44
N PHE A 357 -13.67 16.30 -1.70
CA PHE A 357 -12.72 16.02 -2.77
C PHE A 357 -11.53 16.97 -2.73
N THR A 358 -10.34 16.43 -2.49
CA THR A 358 -9.11 17.20 -2.22
C THR A 358 -7.98 16.90 -3.20
N MET A 359 -7.93 15.73 -3.82
CA MET A 359 -6.83 15.33 -4.70
C MET A 359 -7.32 14.69 -6.01
N LEU A 360 -6.83 15.22 -7.14
CA LEU A 360 -7.01 14.63 -8.47
C LEU A 360 -5.65 14.46 -9.15
N ASP A 361 -5.29 13.21 -9.43
CA ASP A 361 -4.13 12.90 -10.26
C ASP A 361 -4.54 12.45 -11.67
N LEU A 362 -4.20 13.25 -12.67
CA LEU A 362 -4.39 12.99 -14.10
C LEU A 362 -3.04 12.90 -14.83
N SER A 363 -1.93 12.74 -14.10
CA SER A 363 -0.59 12.76 -14.68
C SER A 363 -0.33 11.58 -15.61
N ASN A 364 0.59 11.72 -16.56
CA ASN A 364 0.95 10.65 -17.50
C ASN A 364 -0.26 10.15 -18.30
N ASN A 365 -1.03 11.08 -18.87
CA ASN A 365 -2.13 10.80 -19.78
C ASN A 365 -1.83 11.44 -21.16
N ASN A 366 -2.83 11.52 -22.04
CA ASN A 366 -2.73 12.15 -23.35
C ASN A 366 -3.63 13.38 -23.47
N ILE A 367 -3.90 14.07 -22.35
CA ILE A 367 -4.89 15.15 -22.29
C ILE A 367 -4.39 16.34 -23.10
N MET A 368 -5.17 16.72 -24.12
CA MET A 368 -4.94 17.90 -24.95
C MET A 368 -6.08 18.92 -24.86
N ASP A 369 -7.23 18.50 -24.31
CA ASP A 369 -8.46 19.27 -24.26
C ASP A 369 -9.07 19.10 -22.85
N LEU A 370 -8.97 20.15 -22.05
CA LEU A 370 -9.63 20.27 -20.76
C LEU A 370 -10.81 21.23 -20.95
N HIS A 371 -12.03 20.71 -20.85
CA HIS A 371 -13.19 21.59 -20.95
C HIS A 371 -13.13 22.65 -19.81
N PRO A 372 -13.40 23.94 -20.09
CA PRO A 372 -13.26 25.02 -19.10
C PRO A 372 -14.09 24.85 -17.82
N LEU A 373 -15.12 24.00 -17.86
CA LEU A 373 -16.00 23.70 -16.72
C LEU A 373 -15.80 22.29 -16.13
N ALA A 374 -14.80 21.53 -16.60
CA ALA A 374 -14.60 20.13 -16.22
C ALA A 374 -14.41 19.89 -14.71
N LEU A 375 -13.88 20.89 -13.99
CA LEU A 375 -13.60 20.81 -12.56
C LEU A 375 -14.51 21.74 -11.73
N SER A 376 -15.62 22.21 -12.31
CA SER A 376 -16.52 23.18 -11.68
C SER A 376 -17.19 22.68 -10.39
N SER A 377 -17.35 21.35 -10.25
CA SER A 377 -17.90 20.71 -9.05
C SER A 377 -16.86 20.40 -7.96
N LEU A 378 -15.59 20.83 -8.12
CA LEU A 378 -14.48 20.53 -7.21
C LEU A 378 -13.93 21.77 -6.46
N PRO A 379 -14.75 22.60 -5.79
CA PRO A 379 -14.26 23.84 -5.18
C PRO A 379 -13.34 23.65 -3.97
N PHE A 380 -13.25 22.42 -3.44
CA PHE A 380 -12.41 22.06 -2.30
C PHE A 380 -11.08 21.40 -2.69
N LEU A 381 -10.81 21.28 -3.99
CA LEU A 381 -9.59 20.67 -4.49
C LEU A 381 -8.36 21.40 -3.94
N MET A 382 -7.42 20.64 -3.38
CA MET A 382 -6.16 21.14 -2.85
C MET A 382 -4.98 20.75 -3.74
N GLU A 383 -5.08 19.61 -4.41
CA GLU A 383 -4.02 19.07 -5.25
C GLU A 383 -4.56 18.64 -6.61
N LEU A 384 -4.01 19.26 -7.66
CA LEU A 384 -4.29 18.92 -9.06
C LEU A 384 -2.99 18.57 -9.76
N ARG A 385 -2.91 17.35 -10.27
CA ARG A 385 -1.73 16.90 -11.01
C ARG A 385 -2.08 16.63 -12.46
N LEU A 386 -1.44 17.36 -13.36
CA LEU A 386 -1.61 17.29 -14.81
C LEU A 386 -0.27 17.08 -15.53
N LYS A 387 0.79 16.74 -14.80
CA LYS A 387 2.13 16.48 -15.32
C LYS A 387 2.13 15.41 -16.43
N ARG A 388 2.99 15.56 -17.44
CA ARG A 388 3.11 14.59 -18.56
C ARG A 388 1.78 14.39 -19.29
N ASN A 389 1.25 15.47 -19.83
CA ASN A 389 0.11 15.49 -20.74
C ASN A 389 0.48 16.24 -22.03
N ARG A 390 -0.50 16.75 -22.77
CA ARG A 390 -0.30 17.46 -24.05
C ARG A 390 -1.02 18.82 -24.05
N LEU A 391 -1.15 19.45 -22.89
CA LEU A 391 -1.81 20.75 -22.73
C LEU A 391 -1.00 21.85 -23.43
N VAL A 392 -1.68 22.72 -24.17
CA VAL A 392 -1.07 23.83 -24.92
C VAL A 392 -1.39 25.19 -24.30
N SER A 393 -2.58 25.32 -23.72
CA SER A 393 -3.04 26.51 -23.01
C SER A 393 -3.89 26.13 -21.80
N LEU A 394 -4.18 27.13 -20.97
CA LEU A 394 -5.01 27.02 -19.78
C LEU A 394 -6.15 28.01 -19.87
N ASP A 395 -7.35 27.61 -19.45
CA ASP A 395 -8.52 28.50 -19.41
C ASP A 395 -8.79 28.92 -17.95
N ILE A 396 -8.96 30.21 -17.70
CA ILE A 396 -9.24 30.76 -16.37
C ILE A 396 -10.45 30.10 -15.69
N ARG A 397 -11.50 29.75 -16.45
CA ARG A 397 -12.73 29.17 -15.90
C ARG A 397 -12.51 27.81 -15.27
N LEU A 398 -11.44 27.10 -15.67
CA LEU A 398 -11.06 25.82 -15.08
C LEU A 398 -10.65 26.00 -13.61
N PHE A 399 -9.91 27.08 -13.31
CA PHE A 399 -9.30 27.33 -12.00
C PHE A 399 -10.16 28.18 -11.07
N ALA A 400 -11.01 29.06 -11.61
CA ALA A 400 -11.89 29.94 -10.83
C ALA A 400 -12.70 29.25 -9.70
N PRO A 401 -13.17 28.00 -9.83
CA PRO A 401 -13.84 27.27 -8.75
C PRO A 401 -12.90 26.82 -7.61
N MET A 402 -11.64 26.51 -7.91
CA MET A 402 -10.71 25.77 -7.04
C MET A 402 -9.98 26.67 -6.03
N ARG A 403 -10.73 27.37 -5.18
CA ARG A 403 -10.22 28.38 -4.22
C ARG A 403 -9.36 27.82 -3.08
N ARG A 404 -9.09 26.52 -3.06
CA ARG A 404 -8.25 25.84 -2.07
C ARG A 404 -7.00 25.20 -2.67
N LEU A 405 -6.77 25.38 -3.96
CA LEU A 405 -5.67 24.74 -4.66
C LEU A 405 -4.33 25.22 -4.10
N GLN A 406 -3.52 24.28 -3.66
CA GLN A 406 -2.21 24.50 -3.05
C GLN A 406 -1.09 23.87 -3.87
N PHE A 407 -1.37 22.73 -4.52
CA PHE A 407 -0.39 21.97 -5.29
C PHE A 407 -0.88 21.79 -6.72
N LEU A 408 -0.14 22.33 -7.69
CA LEU A 408 -0.46 22.25 -9.11
C LEU A 408 0.76 21.77 -9.90
N THR A 409 0.61 20.64 -10.60
CA THR A 409 1.65 20.17 -11.53
C THR A 409 1.18 20.24 -12.98
N LEU A 410 1.94 20.96 -13.78
CA LEU A 410 1.76 21.18 -15.21
C LEU A 410 3.04 20.84 -15.98
N GLY A 411 4.07 20.32 -15.32
CA GLY A 411 5.34 20.02 -15.96
C GLY A 411 5.22 18.95 -17.06
N GLU A 412 6.14 18.96 -18.02
CA GLU A 412 6.15 18.02 -19.15
C GLU A 412 4.84 18.07 -19.97
N ASN A 413 4.34 19.29 -20.23
CA ASN A 413 3.25 19.58 -21.16
C ASN A 413 3.80 20.35 -22.37
N ARG A 414 2.95 21.10 -23.08
CA ARG A 414 3.29 21.90 -24.26
C ARG A 414 2.82 23.35 -24.10
N LEU A 415 2.75 23.84 -22.87
CA LEU A 415 2.26 25.20 -22.58
C LEU A 415 3.21 26.23 -23.19
N GLU A 416 2.67 27.13 -24.00
CA GLU A 416 3.43 28.24 -24.61
C GLU A 416 3.30 29.54 -23.82
N GLU A 417 2.17 29.74 -23.16
CA GLU A 417 1.91 30.86 -22.26
C GLU A 417 1.03 30.45 -21.06
N ILE A 418 1.09 31.27 -20.02
CA ILE A 418 0.12 31.25 -18.91
C ILE A 418 -0.35 32.70 -18.77
N GLU A 419 -1.63 32.93 -19.07
CA GLU A 419 -2.25 34.26 -19.04
C GLU A 419 -2.30 34.83 -17.61
N ASP A 420 -2.23 36.16 -17.50
CA ASP A 420 -2.24 36.90 -16.23
C ASP A 420 -3.45 36.51 -15.35
N ASP A 421 -4.61 36.36 -16.00
CA ASP A 421 -5.89 36.09 -15.38
C ASP A 421 -5.96 34.66 -14.78
N VAL A 422 -5.27 33.69 -15.37
CA VAL A 422 -5.08 32.34 -14.81
C VAL A 422 -4.23 32.43 -13.54
N ILE A 423 -3.12 33.17 -13.55
CA ILE A 423 -2.25 33.32 -12.37
C ILE A 423 -2.99 33.99 -11.21
N ASP A 424 -3.85 34.96 -11.50
CA ASP A 424 -4.68 35.64 -10.51
C ASP A 424 -5.61 34.71 -9.74
N THR A 425 -6.04 33.59 -10.34
CA THR A 425 -6.87 32.59 -9.65
C THR A 425 -6.10 31.70 -8.67
N LEU A 426 -4.76 31.70 -8.72
CA LEU A 426 -3.89 30.78 -7.98
C LEU A 426 -3.35 31.38 -6.66
N ASP A 427 -4.18 32.17 -5.96
CA ASP A 427 -3.80 32.96 -4.78
C ASP A 427 -3.30 32.11 -3.57
N ARG A 428 -3.78 30.88 -3.44
CA ARG A 428 -3.41 29.94 -2.36
C ARG A 428 -2.30 28.97 -2.71
N LEU A 429 -1.80 29.01 -3.94
CA LEU A 429 -0.85 28.02 -4.43
C LEU A 429 0.48 28.12 -3.66
N THR A 430 0.95 26.99 -3.14
CA THR A 430 2.24 26.88 -2.43
C THR A 430 3.28 26.17 -3.28
N HIS A 431 2.86 25.27 -4.17
CA HIS A 431 3.73 24.47 -5.03
C HIS A 431 3.23 24.49 -6.47
N LEU A 432 4.10 24.90 -7.39
CA LEU A 432 3.81 24.96 -8.83
C LEU A 432 4.91 24.25 -9.63
N GLU A 433 4.58 23.21 -10.40
CA GLU A 433 5.53 22.61 -11.34
C GLU A 433 5.15 23.00 -12.79
N ILE A 434 5.96 23.84 -13.45
CA ILE A 434 5.77 24.24 -14.87
C ILE A 434 6.98 23.85 -15.73
N ASN A 435 7.89 23.04 -15.19
CA ASN A 435 9.13 22.62 -15.84
C ASN A 435 8.87 21.78 -17.10
N ASN A 436 9.80 21.83 -18.06
CA ASN A 436 9.72 21.10 -19.33
C ASN A 436 8.40 21.39 -20.10
N ASN A 437 8.09 22.67 -20.31
CA ASN A 437 7.05 23.15 -21.21
C ASN A 437 7.69 23.94 -22.36
N ARG A 438 6.92 24.80 -23.04
CA ARG A 438 7.36 25.70 -24.11
C ARG A 438 7.25 27.17 -23.70
N LEU A 439 7.29 27.45 -22.39
CA LEU A 439 7.15 28.80 -21.86
C LEU A 439 8.40 29.62 -22.17
N THR A 440 8.22 30.84 -22.68
CA THR A 440 9.31 31.75 -23.04
C THR A 440 9.38 32.97 -22.11
N TYR A 441 8.28 33.26 -21.42
CA TYR A 441 8.12 34.32 -20.43
C TYR A 441 7.05 33.92 -19.40
N LEU A 442 7.02 34.64 -18.29
CA LEU A 442 5.87 34.72 -17.40
C LEU A 442 5.28 36.15 -17.46
N PRO A 443 4.02 36.33 -17.03
CA PRO A 443 3.41 37.64 -16.79
C PRO A 443 4.33 38.63 -16.07
N ASP A 444 4.08 39.93 -16.22
CA ASP A 444 4.95 40.95 -15.60
C ASP A 444 4.87 40.88 -14.06
N LEU A 445 5.90 40.26 -13.48
CA LEU A 445 6.03 40.02 -12.04
C LEU A 445 6.43 41.28 -11.25
N LYS A 446 6.68 42.42 -11.93
CA LYS A 446 7.11 43.67 -11.27
C LYS A 446 5.95 44.42 -10.59
N ASN A 447 4.72 44.24 -11.07
CA ASN A 447 3.55 45.03 -10.64
C ASN A 447 2.48 44.27 -9.84
N SER A 448 2.65 42.98 -9.56
CA SER A 448 1.54 42.13 -9.10
C SER A 448 1.74 41.46 -7.74
N SER A 449 0.61 41.20 -7.07
CA SER A 449 0.51 40.36 -5.88
C SER A 449 0.38 38.86 -6.24
N TYR A 450 0.93 38.43 -7.39
CA TYR A 450 0.74 37.06 -7.90
C TYR A 450 1.31 36.00 -6.95
N LEU A 451 0.58 34.90 -6.82
CA LEU A 451 0.99 33.69 -6.09
C LEU A 451 1.53 34.01 -4.68
N PRO A 452 0.82 34.75 -3.81
CA PRO A 452 1.36 35.30 -2.56
C PRO A 452 1.82 34.23 -1.55
N LYS A 453 1.34 32.99 -1.70
CA LYS A 453 1.67 31.83 -0.84
C LYS A 453 2.71 30.88 -1.44
N LEU A 454 3.26 31.19 -2.60
CA LEU A 454 4.22 30.31 -3.29
C LEU A 454 5.46 30.08 -2.44
N GLN A 455 5.85 28.81 -2.33
CA GLN A 455 7.04 28.35 -1.61
C GLN A 455 7.99 27.60 -2.53
N HIS A 456 7.46 26.86 -3.50
CA HIS A 456 8.25 26.09 -4.46
C HIS A 456 7.71 26.28 -5.88
N ILE A 457 8.60 26.50 -6.85
CA ILE A 457 8.27 26.49 -8.28
C ILE A 457 9.34 25.80 -9.12
N SER A 458 8.96 24.82 -9.94
CA SER A 458 9.90 24.20 -10.90
C SER A 458 9.74 24.87 -12.27
N VAL A 459 10.76 25.61 -12.73
CA VAL A 459 10.74 26.38 -13.99
C VAL A 459 11.67 25.83 -15.07
N GLU A 460 12.51 24.86 -14.74
CA GLU A 460 13.57 24.36 -15.61
C GLU A 460 13.06 23.72 -16.90
N GLY A 461 13.90 23.67 -17.94
CA GLY A 461 13.54 22.99 -19.19
C GLY A 461 12.53 23.69 -20.07
N ASN A 462 12.34 24.98 -19.87
CA ASN A 462 11.54 25.85 -20.74
C ASN A 462 12.47 26.72 -21.59
N PRO A 463 12.05 27.11 -22.81
CA PRO A 463 12.79 28.01 -23.70
C PRO A 463 12.75 29.49 -23.23
N TRP A 464 13.11 29.75 -21.97
CA TRP A 464 13.06 31.10 -21.41
C TRP A 464 13.93 32.06 -22.22
N GLN A 465 13.46 33.27 -22.50
CA GLN A 465 14.34 34.35 -22.90
C GLN A 465 15.23 34.71 -21.70
N CYS A 466 16.55 34.84 -21.87
CA CYS A 466 17.43 35.09 -20.72
C CYS A 466 17.05 36.34 -19.92
N LEU A 467 16.64 37.43 -20.59
CA LEU A 467 16.11 38.62 -19.93
C LEU A 467 14.86 38.34 -19.09
N CYS A 468 13.95 37.49 -19.58
CA CYS A 468 12.77 37.10 -18.81
C CYS A 468 13.17 36.21 -17.62
N LEU A 469 14.13 35.29 -17.80
CA LEU A 469 14.60 34.42 -16.72
C LEU A 469 15.27 35.22 -15.60
N ASP A 470 16.06 36.24 -15.94
CA ASP A 470 16.67 37.15 -14.96
C ASP A 470 15.59 37.86 -14.12
N GLU A 471 14.52 38.33 -14.75
CA GLU A 471 13.39 38.93 -14.04
C GLU A 471 12.64 37.94 -13.15
N ILE A 472 12.42 36.70 -13.63
CA ILE A 472 11.77 35.63 -12.89
C ILE A 472 12.61 35.25 -11.66
N THR A 473 13.90 35.00 -11.84
CA THR A 473 14.80 34.60 -10.75
C THR A 473 14.95 35.70 -9.70
N ALA A 474 15.11 36.96 -10.12
CA ALA A 474 15.13 38.10 -9.20
C ALA A 474 13.81 38.28 -8.41
N TRP A 475 12.66 37.92 -8.99
CA TRP A 475 11.38 37.90 -8.28
C TRP A 475 11.32 36.74 -7.27
N LEU A 476 11.79 35.56 -7.63
CA LEU A 476 11.82 34.37 -6.75
C LEU A 476 12.77 34.57 -5.57
N ASP A 477 13.97 35.08 -5.80
CA ASP A 477 14.99 35.32 -4.78
C ASP A 477 14.53 36.34 -3.73
N ARG A 478 13.95 37.46 -4.19
CA ARG A 478 13.38 38.49 -3.29
C ARG A 478 12.29 37.93 -2.36
N ARG A 479 11.60 36.88 -2.80
CA ARG A 479 10.51 36.23 -2.09
C ARG A 479 10.92 34.94 -1.37
N GLN A 480 12.18 34.53 -1.49
CA GLN A 480 12.71 33.27 -0.93
C GLN A 480 11.93 32.03 -1.39
N VAL A 481 11.47 32.04 -2.64
CA VAL A 481 10.78 30.89 -3.24
C VAL A 481 11.84 29.91 -3.77
N ALA A 482 11.72 28.63 -3.46
CA ALA A 482 12.62 27.61 -3.98
C ALA A 482 12.33 27.29 -5.45
N TYR A 483 13.33 27.37 -6.33
CA TYR A 483 13.13 27.08 -7.76
C TYR A 483 14.24 26.31 -8.46
N ALA A 484 15.35 26.05 -7.76
CA ALA A 484 16.46 25.30 -8.30
C ALA A 484 16.50 23.89 -7.72
N ARG A 485 16.69 22.88 -8.59
CA ARG A 485 17.10 21.53 -8.21
C ARG A 485 18.55 21.35 -8.64
N PRO A 486 19.55 21.50 -7.74
CA PRO A 486 20.98 21.49 -8.12
C PRO A 486 21.43 20.25 -8.88
N SER A 487 20.74 19.11 -8.67
CA SER A 487 20.99 17.85 -9.37
C SER A 487 20.39 17.77 -10.78
N SER A 488 19.62 18.76 -11.23
CA SER A 488 18.99 18.73 -12.56
C SER A 488 20.01 18.97 -13.67
N ALA A 489 19.76 18.45 -14.87
CA ALA A 489 20.63 18.68 -16.04
C ALA A 489 20.78 20.18 -16.38
N TYR A 490 19.78 20.99 -16.07
CA TYR A 490 19.77 22.43 -16.32
C TYR A 490 20.66 23.18 -15.33
N PHE A 491 20.51 22.89 -14.03
CA PHE A 491 21.30 23.56 -13.00
C PHE A 491 22.72 22.99 -12.84
N SER A 492 22.99 21.79 -13.36
CA SER A 492 24.34 21.24 -13.48
C SER A 492 25.10 21.70 -14.73
N GLY A 493 24.50 22.57 -15.56
CA GLY A 493 25.13 23.11 -16.77
C GLY A 493 25.19 22.15 -17.96
N ARG A 494 24.51 21.01 -17.90
CA ARG A 494 24.42 20.05 -19.02
C ARG A 494 23.42 20.47 -20.10
N LYS A 495 22.50 21.39 -19.79
CA LYS A 495 21.53 22.00 -20.71
C LYS A 495 21.41 23.50 -20.44
N PRO A 496 21.15 24.33 -21.47
CA PRO A 496 20.95 25.77 -21.26
C PRO A 496 19.72 26.04 -20.40
N LEU A 497 19.79 27.06 -19.55
CA LEU A 497 18.66 27.53 -18.73
C LEU A 497 17.74 28.49 -19.49
N CYS A 498 18.27 29.18 -20.49
CA CYS A 498 17.58 30.19 -21.29
C CYS A 498 18.22 30.32 -22.68
N ILE A 499 17.53 31.04 -23.57
CA ILE A 499 18.02 31.46 -24.88
C ILE A 499 18.42 32.93 -24.82
N VAL A 500 19.63 33.21 -25.27
CA VAL A 500 20.10 34.58 -25.49
C VAL A 500 19.41 35.12 -26.74
N THR A 501 18.56 36.12 -26.57
CA THR A 501 17.88 36.82 -27.67
C THR A 501 18.60 38.14 -27.96
N PRO A 502 18.54 38.67 -29.21
CA PRO A 502 19.12 39.97 -29.56
C PRO A 502 18.30 41.16 -29.05
N LEU A 503 17.31 40.90 -28.20
CA LEU A 503 16.32 41.86 -27.74
C LEU A 503 16.85 42.65 -26.55
N GLU A 504 16.41 43.89 -26.40
CA GLU A 504 16.79 44.73 -25.25
C GLU A 504 15.91 44.48 -24.02
N ASN A 505 14.71 43.92 -24.20
CA ASN A 505 13.74 43.69 -23.15
C ASN A 505 13.06 42.31 -23.29
N CYS A 506 12.51 41.79 -22.19
CA CYS A 506 11.68 40.59 -22.17
C CYS A 506 10.35 40.83 -22.91
N ILE A 507 10.12 40.12 -24.02
CA ILE A 507 8.85 40.17 -24.76
C ILE A 507 7.83 39.24 -24.11
N ARG A 508 6.60 39.75 -23.89
CA ARG A 508 5.49 39.04 -23.24
C ARG A 508 4.24 38.88 -24.12
N VAL A 509 4.43 39.01 -25.42
CA VAL A 509 3.38 38.83 -26.41
C VAL A 509 3.71 37.60 -27.24
N LEU A 510 2.89 36.55 -27.14
CA LEU A 510 3.17 35.25 -27.74
C LEU A 510 3.44 35.32 -29.26
N GLU A 511 2.64 36.11 -29.98
CA GLU A 511 2.82 36.32 -31.43
C GLU A 511 4.19 36.93 -31.76
N GLU A 512 4.66 37.88 -30.95
CA GLU A 512 5.96 38.50 -31.14
C GLU A 512 7.10 37.51 -30.79
N VAL A 513 6.96 36.72 -29.73
CA VAL A 513 7.91 35.65 -29.39
C VAL A 513 7.98 34.60 -30.52
N ARG A 514 6.85 34.20 -31.09
CA ARG A 514 6.78 33.27 -32.23
C ARG A 514 7.48 33.84 -33.46
N SER A 515 7.32 35.13 -33.74
CA SER A 515 8.00 35.79 -34.88
C SER A 515 9.54 35.74 -34.78
N HIS A 516 10.07 35.61 -33.55
CA HIS A 516 11.50 35.46 -33.27
C HIS A 516 11.99 34.00 -33.21
N ALA A 517 11.11 33.01 -33.45
CA ALA A 517 11.44 31.58 -33.47
C ALA A 517 12.20 31.07 -32.21
N ILE A 518 11.87 31.61 -31.04
CA ILE A 518 12.56 31.32 -29.77
C ILE A 518 12.36 29.86 -29.38
N VAL A 519 11.13 29.35 -29.44
CA VAL A 519 10.79 27.97 -29.06
C VAL A 519 11.50 26.96 -29.98
N GLU A 520 11.46 27.17 -31.29
CA GLU A 520 12.10 26.30 -32.29
C GLU A 520 13.63 26.32 -32.18
N SER A 521 14.21 27.44 -31.75
CA SER A 521 15.64 27.55 -31.52
C SER A 521 16.09 26.73 -30.32
N TYR A 522 15.29 26.70 -29.24
CA TYR A 522 15.58 25.90 -28.06
C TYR A 522 15.52 24.40 -28.33
N GLU A 523 14.51 23.95 -29.09
CA GLU A 523 14.34 22.53 -29.41
C GLU A 523 15.49 21.96 -30.26
N LYS A 524 16.32 22.81 -30.88
CA LYS A 524 17.51 22.42 -31.64
C LYS A 524 18.79 22.32 -30.79
N ILE A 525 18.77 22.83 -29.55
CA ILE A 525 19.91 22.85 -28.61
C ILE A 525 19.78 21.69 -27.63
#